data_AF-A0A973S7C0-F1
#
_entry.id   AF-A0A973S7C0-F1
#
_cell.length_a   1.000
_cell.length_b   1.000
_cell.length_c   1.000
_cell.angle_alpha   90.00
_cell.angle_beta   90.00
_cell.angle_gamma   90.00
#
_symmetry.space_group_name_H-M   'P 1'
#
loop_
_entity.id
_entity.type
_entity.pdbx_description
1 polymer ?
#
loop_
_entity_poly.entity_id
_entity_poly.type
_entity_poly.pdbx_seq_one_letter_code
_entity_poly.pdbx_strand_id
1 'polypeptide(L)'
;VNSFAERGWLTLNLAPIGNETRYHSPGDDVAALDPATLQHMGDQTLALTLALANSTPKASSGDRIFMDLAGRGLITLPLSLGVMVLVVLLLAFAMVSLRRGGLLRSAVTIVGTVVLSTMLSWLILAMIGAARQGMFWRAHPIWTHLAVYAATLFAATVLLATIGAGVERTRLRPAFWLTFLGIGGAIGLIAPGGIIFFLFPPLVLLIGMIASRWWKHAEHVGSIAAILFLYLTWGAMLGLLQELLNGGPMWIFAPLGALLIIPALIEARPLIAAAGVRNVAWKSGALTLAFCAISATVPAYSADREQRFIIQHVTDGSVHKSWWSVVNDGASLPYSGPWKRGELPFSDRPRWISAVPADAAAKAPAVQLLSQVAAGSERTLSIRLSSNGNEHVELIAPDDARIRSAGVGDFIRPIDQNEDGKFFIDCFGRSCDGVILQITTARLKPIRFLILGSKAPLPPSAARLLAGRPRFARPQYNRDESIVFSQVNL
;
A
#
# COMPACT_ATOMS: atom_id res chain seq x y z
N VAL A 1 -3.38 11.22 -18.22
CA VAL A 1 -2.24 11.52 -17.31
C VAL A 1 -1.97 13.02 -17.33
N ASN A 2 -2.23 13.74 -16.23
CA ASN A 2 -1.79 15.13 -16.03
C ASN A 2 -0.42 15.11 -15.34
N SER A 3 0.64 14.83 -16.10
CA SER A 3 2.00 14.95 -15.59
C SER A 3 2.42 16.41 -15.65
N PHE A 4 2.31 17.13 -14.52
CA PHE A 4 2.93 18.46 -14.37
C PHE A 4 4.46 18.39 -14.33
N ALA A 5 5.04 17.18 -14.25
CA ALA A 5 6.48 16.96 -14.20
C ALA A 5 7.19 17.48 -15.45
N GLU A 6 6.59 17.31 -16.64
CA GLU A 6 7.15 17.84 -17.91
C GLU A 6 7.26 19.36 -17.93
N ARG A 7 6.43 20.05 -17.13
CA ARG A 7 6.44 21.52 -17.05
C ARG A 7 7.45 22.05 -16.04
N GLY A 8 8.17 21.16 -15.33
CA GLY A 8 9.10 21.54 -14.26
C GLY A 8 8.42 22.24 -13.09
N TRP A 9 7.10 22.04 -12.91
CA TRP A 9 6.36 22.69 -11.83
C TRP A 9 6.70 22.06 -10.48
N LEU A 10 6.96 22.91 -9.48
CA LEU A 10 6.98 22.48 -8.10
C LEU A 10 5.57 22.00 -7.74
N THR A 11 5.42 20.72 -7.46
CA THR A 11 4.15 20.11 -7.07
C THR A 11 4.21 19.73 -5.60
N LEU A 12 3.23 20.21 -4.82
CA LEU A 12 3.06 19.86 -3.42
C LEU A 12 1.75 19.07 -3.30
N ASN A 13 1.83 17.82 -2.82
CA ASN A 13 0.67 16.96 -2.63
C ASN A 13 0.29 16.94 -1.14
N LEU A 14 -0.91 17.45 -0.84
CA LEU A 14 -1.50 17.44 0.49
C LEU A 14 -2.72 16.53 0.43
N ALA A 15 -2.62 15.37 1.08
CA ALA A 15 -3.71 14.40 1.14
C ALA A 15 -3.85 13.88 2.57
N PRO A 16 -5.06 13.90 3.16
CA PRO A 16 -5.29 13.26 4.43
C PRO A 16 -5.24 11.75 4.23
N ILE A 17 -4.65 11.04 5.18
CA ILE A 17 -4.77 9.58 5.29
C ILE A 17 -5.83 9.26 6.35
N GLY A 18 -6.53 8.14 6.20
CA GLY A 18 -7.60 7.76 7.09
C GLY A 18 -8.36 6.57 6.54
N ASN A 19 -9.66 6.54 6.81
CA ASN A 19 -10.55 5.46 6.40
C ASN A 19 -10.64 5.34 4.86
N GLU A 20 -9.76 4.54 4.29
CA GLU A 20 -9.64 4.24 2.87
C GLU A 20 -10.88 3.57 2.31
N THR A 21 -11.75 2.99 3.15
CA THR A 21 -12.98 2.32 2.69
C THR A 21 -13.99 3.28 2.06
N ARG A 22 -13.88 4.57 2.38
CA ARG A 22 -14.74 5.62 1.82
C ARG A 22 -14.22 6.17 0.50
N TYR A 23 -12.91 6.08 0.25
CA TYR A 23 -12.27 6.59 -0.97
C TYR A 23 -12.88 5.95 -2.24
N HIS A 24 -13.28 6.79 -3.20
CA HIS A 24 -14.04 6.41 -4.41
C HIS A 24 -15.28 5.55 -4.11
N SER A 25 -16.06 5.94 -3.10
CA SER A 25 -17.32 5.27 -2.77
C SER A 25 -18.43 6.29 -2.54
N PRO A 26 -19.71 5.87 -2.56
CA PRO A 26 -20.82 6.72 -2.11
C PRO A 26 -20.71 7.21 -0.66
N GLY A 27 -19.78 6.66 0.12
CA GLY A 27 -19.47 7.09 1.49
C GLY A 27 -18.57 8.28 1.63
N ASP A 28 -18.01 8.75 0.52
CA ASP A 28 -17.21 9.97 0.49
C ASP A 28 -18.16 11.17 0.45
N ASP A 29 -18.84 11.41 1.58
CA ASP A 29 -19.87 12.43 1.73
C ASP A 29 -19.48 13.47 2.81
N VAL A 30 -20.24 14.57 2.88
CA VAL A 30 -19.96 15.67 3.81
C VAL A 30 -20.12 15.23 5.27
N ALA A 31 -21.04 14.32 5.57
CA ALA A 31 -21.25 13.83 6.93
C ALA A 31 -20.10 12.93 7.40
N ALA A 32 -19.35 12.36 6.46
CA ALA A 32 -18.18 11.54 6.69
C ALA A 32 -16.89 12.34 7.00
N LEU A 33 -16.87 13.66 6.77
CA LEU A 33 -15.70 14.50 7.02
C LEU A 33 -15.44 14.69 8.52
N ASP A 34 -14.17 14.57 8.92
CA ASP A 34 -13.72 14.95 10.25
C ASP A 34 -13.38 16.47 10.29
N PRO A 35 -14.07 17.27 11.11
CA PRO A 35 -13.79 18.71 11.23
C PRO A 35 -12.35 19.01 11.64
N ALA A 36 -11.71 18.15 12.46
CA ALA A 36 -10.34 18.37 12.88
C ALA A 36 -9.36 18.20 11.70
N THR A 37 -9.57 17.17 10.87
CA THR A 37 -8.81 16.98 9.62
C THR A 37 -9.01 18.15 8.66
N LEU A 38 -10.25 18.63 8.49
CA LEU A 38 -10.55 19.78 7.63
C LEU A 38 -9.83 21.04 8.11
N GLN A 39 -9.92 21.36 9.41
CA GLN A 39 -9.21 22.50 10.01
C GLN A 39 -7.71 22.37 9.83
N HIS A 40 -7.14 21.19 10.12
CA HIS A 40 -5.70 20.96 10.01
C HIS A 40 -5.19 21.13 8.57
N MET A 41 -5.91 20.59 7.57
CA MET A 41 -5.56 20.80 6.17
C MET A 41 -5.70 22.26 5.74
N GLY A 42 -6.74 22.94 6.22
CA GLY A 42 -6.96 24.38 6.00
C GLY A 42 -5.81 25.22 6.55
N ASP A 43 -5.40 24.96 7.80
CA ASP A 43 -4.29 25.64 8.46
C ASP A 43 -2.97 25.44 7.71
N GLN A 44 -2.67 24.20 7.30
CA GLN A 44 -1.47 23.89 6.52
C GLN A 44 -1.46 24.61 5.16
N THR A 45 -2.60 24.57 4.45
CA THR A 45 -2.72 25.17 3.12
C THR A 45 -2.67 26.69 3.19
N LEU A 46 -3.31 27.30 4.18
CA LEU A 46 -3.26 28.74 4.42
C LEU A 46 -1.84 29.20 4.78
N ALA A 47 -1.19 28.51 5.71
CA ALA A 47 0.18 28.82 6.11
C ALA A 47 1.15 28.72 4.92
N LEU A 48 1.03 27.67 4.11
CA LEU A 48 1.81 27.51 2.88
C LEU A 48 1.53 28.65 1.88
N THR A 49 0.26 28.97 1.65
CA THR A 49 -0.16 30.05 0.72
C THR A 49 0.42 31.40 1.17
N LEU A 50 0.33 31.73 2.46
CA LEU A 50 0.90 32.94 3.03
C LEU A 50 2.43 32.97 2.92
N ALA A 51 3.11 31.85 3.13
CA ALA A 51 4.55 31.75 2.96
C ALA A 51 4.98 31.99 1.51
N LEU A 52 4.26 31.41 0.55
CA LEU A 52 4.51 31.59 -0.89
C LEU A 52 4.15 33.00 -1.39
N ALA A 53 3.13 33.64 -0.81
CA ALA A 53 2.75 35.01 -1.15
C ALA A 53 3.79 36.04 -0.65
N ASN A 54 4.39 35.79 0.51
CA ASN A 54 5.35 36.71 1.14
C ASN A 54 6.82 36.41 0.77
N SER A 55 7.10 35.30 0.07
CA SER A 55 8.46 34.94 -0.31
C SER A 55 8.48 34.19 -1.62
N THR A 56 9.48 34.49 -2.47
CA THR A 56 9.78 33.63 -3.61
C THR A 56 10.43 32.36 -3.08
N PRO A 57 9.90 31.16 -3.39
CA PRO A 57 10.56 29.90 -3.04
C PRO A 57 11.99 29.94 -3.55
N LYS A 58 12.96 29.78 -2.64
CA LYS A 58 14.35 29.64 -3.06
C LYS A 58 14.46 28.39 -3.92
N ALA A 59 15.22 28.49 -5.00
CA ALA A 59 15.58 27.32 -5.79
C ALA A 59 16.13 26.23 -4.85
N SER A 60 15.69 24.99 -5.06
CA SER A 60 16.19 23.83 -4.34
C SER A 60 17.73 23.81 -4.39
N SER A 61 18.38 23.79 -3.23
CA SER A 61 19.84 23.65 -3.14
C SER A 61 20.28 22.19 -2.98
N GLY A 62 19.42 21.24 -3.34
CA GLY A 62 19.64 19.80 -3.26
C GLY A 62 18.57 19.06 -2.44
N ASP A 63 18.67 17.73 -2.43
CA ASP A 63 17.69 16.87 -1.77
C ASP A 63 17.74 17.01 -0.25
N ARG A 64 16.56 17.04 0.37
CA ARG A 64 16.39 17.03 1.81
C ARG A 64 15.58 15.81 2.21
N ILE A 65 15.94 15.25 3.36
CA ILE A 65 15.18 14.19 4.01
C ILE A 65 14.54 14.76 5.27
N PHE A 66 13.35 14.26 5.60
CA PHE A 66 12.56 14.76 6.72
C PHE A 66 11.75 13.66 7.38
N MET A 67 11.49 13.83 8.67
CA MET A 67 10.62 12.97 9.45
C MET A 67 9.81 13.81 10.42
N ASP A 68 8.61 13.33 10.69
CA ASP A 68 7.73 13.89 11.71
C ASP A 68 8.15 13.42 13.12
N LEU A 69 7.93 14.31 14.10
CA LEU A 69 8.09 14.03 15.52
C LEU A 69 6.72 14.08 16.20
N ALA A 70 6.00 12.96 16.13
CA ALA A 70 4.69 12.76 16.76
C ALA A 70 3.65 13.87 16.45
N GLY A 71 3.65 14.38 15.23
CA GLY A 71 2.76 15.42 14.72
C GLY A 71 3.07 16.83 15.24
N ARG A 72 4.19 17.03 15.92
CA ARG A 72 4.53 18.31 16.58
C ARG A 72 5.58 19.12 15.86
N GLY A 73 6.36 18.50 14.98
CA GLY A 73 7.42 19.19 14.27
C GLY A 73 8.13 18.28 13.27
N LEU A 74 8.85 18.91 12.35
CA LEU A 74 9.62 18.23 11.32
C LEU A 74 11.12 18.34 11.62
N ILE A 75 11.79 17.20 11.68
CA ILE A 75 13.24 17.14 11.66
C ILE A 75 13.66 17.05 10.20
N THR A 76 14.51 17.97 9.74
CA THR A 76 14.98 18.02 8.35
C THR A 76 16.49 18.09 8.27
N LEU A 77 17.08 17.46 7.25
CA LEU A 77 18.50 17.57 6.96
C LEU A 77 18.78 17.41 5.45
N PRO A 78 19.90 17.93 4.93
CA PRO A 78 20.38 17.59 3.60
C PRO A 78 20.60 16.07 3.48
N LEU A 79 20.23 15.48 2.35
CA LEU A 79 20.41 14.04 2.10
C LEU A 79 21.88 13.63 2.25
N SER A 80 22.82 14.43 1.74
CA SER A 80 24.26 14.19 1.85
C SER A 80 24.74 14.07 3.31
N LEU A 81 24.24 14.96 4.18
CA LEU A 81 24.52 14.91 5.61
C LEU A 81 23.92 13.63 6.22
N GLY A 82 22.73 13.22 5.78
CA GLY A 82 22.07 12.01 6.26
C GLY A 82 22.85 10.74 5.92
N VAL A 83 23.34 10.65 4.68
CA VAL A 83 24.21 9.56 4.22
C VAL A 83 25.53 9.55 5.01
N MET A 84 26.15 10.72 5.21
CA MET A 84 27.38 10.82 6.00
C MET A 84 27.18 10.33 7.44
N VAL A 85 26.10 10.77 8.10
CA VAL A 85 25.75 10.34 9.46
C VAL A 85 25.48 8.83 9.49
N LEU A 86 24.74 8.29 8.52
CA LEU A 86 24.49 6.85 8.41
C LEU A 86 25.79 6.04 8.34
N VAL A 87 26.73 6.44 7.48
CA VAL A 87 28.02 5.76 7.32
C VAL A 87 28.83 5.81 8.62
N VAL A 88 28.90 6.98 9.27
CA VAL A 88 29.61 7.14 10.55
C VAL A 88 29.00 6.24 11.63
N LEU A 89 27.66 6.19 11.72
CA LEU A 89 26.96 5.34 12.68
C LEU A 89 27.20 3.85 12.39
N LEU A 90 27.12 3.42 11.13
CA LEU A 90 27.41 2.04 10.72
C LEU A 90 28.83 1.63 11.15
N LEU A 91 29.84 2.45 10.87
CA LEU A 91 31.23 2.20 11.25
C LEU A 91 31.41 2.16 12.77
N ALA A 92 30.79 3.10 13.50
CA ALA A 92 30.87 3.15 14.96
C ALA A 92 30.24 1.91 15.60
N PHE A 93 29.03 1.51 15.20
CA PHE A 93 28.35 0.35 15.75
C PHE A 93 29.00 -0.98 15.31
N ALA A 94 29.57 -1.04 14.10
CA ALA A 94 30.39 -2.18 13.68
C ALA A 94 31.62 -2.33 14.58
N MET A 95 32.36 -1.25 14.81
CA MET A 95 33.55 -1.24 15.67
C MET A 95 33.21 -1.62 17.12
N VAL A 96 32.14 -1.06 17.69
CA VAL A 96 31.69 -1.39 19.06
C VAL A 96 31.27 -2.86 19.15
N SER A 97 30.52 -3.36 18.17
CA SER A 97 30.07 -4.76 18.15
C SER A 97 31.23 -5.75 18.03
N LEU A 98 32.21 -5.46 17.17
CA LEU A 98 33.41 -6.27 17.03
C LEU A 98 34.25 -6.28 18.32
N ARG A 99 34.46 -5.11 18.94
CA ARG A 99 35.21 -5.00 20.21
C ARG A 99 34.55 -5.72 21.38
N ARG A 100 33.21 -5.72 21.45
CA ARG A 100 32.47 -6.39 22.54
C ARG A 100 32.31 -7.90 22.32
N GLY A 101 32.58 -8.39 21.11
CA GLY A 101 32.48 -9.81 20.75
C GLY A 101 31.04 -10.34 20.71
N GLY A 102 30.87 -11.58 20.26
CA GLY A 102 29.54 -12.22 20.21
C GLY A 102 28.58 -11.65 19.17
N LEU A 103 29.08 -10.94 18.16
CA LEU A 103 28.29 -10.34 17.09
C LEU A 103 27.42 -11.36 16.37
N LEU A 104 27.98 -12.52 15.96
CA LEU A 104 27.24 -13.54 15.24
C LEU A 104 25.99 -14.00 16.01
N ARG A 105 26.15 -14.42 17.27
CA ARG A 105 25.04 -14.89 18.11
C ARG A 105 23.99 -13.81 18.36
N SER A 106 24.44 -12.57 18.56
CA SER A 106 23.56 -11.41 18.74
C SER A 106 22.76 -11.13 17.46
N ALA A 107 23.45 -11.04 16.32
CA ALA A 107 22.84 -10.81 15.01
C ALA A 107 21.85 -11.92 14.64
N VAL A 108 22.19 -13.19 14.86
CA VAL A 108 21.27 -14.33 14.64
C VAL A 108 20.03 -14.21 15.54
N THR A 109 20.19 -13.76 16.79
CA THR A 109 19.04 -13.54 17.68
C THR A 109 18.12 -12.43 17.16
N ILE A 110 18.68 -11.32 16.68
CA ILE A 110 17.93 -10.15 16.19
C ILE A 110 17.27 -10.45 14.83
N VAL A 111 18.06 -10.88 13.84
CA VAL A 111 17.56 -11.24 12.51
C VAL A 111 16.60 -12.42 12.60
N GLY A 112 16.93 -13.43 13.40
CA GLY A 112 16.03 -14.55 13.68
C GLY A 112 14.70 -14.10 14.27
N THR A 113 14.69 -13.06 15.11
CA THR A 113 13.44 -12.50 15.65
C THR A 113 12.59 -11.86 14.57
N VAL A 114 13.19 -11.06 13.69
CA VAL A 114 12.50 -10.44 12.55
C VAL A 114 11.91 -11.50 11.62
N VAL A 115 12.70 -12.53 11.30
CA VAL A 115 12.25 -13.63 10.43
C VAL A 115 11.14 -14.45 11.09
N LEU A 116 11.34 -14.89 12.33
CA LEU A 116 10.39 -15.71 13.06
C LEU A 116 9.08 -14.97 13.34
N SER A 117 9.13 -13.67 13.69
CA SER A 117 7.92 -12.87 13.91
C SER A 117 7.11 -12.71 12.63
N THR A 118 7.78 -12.49 11.50
CA THR A 118 7.16 -12.39 10.18
C THR A 118 6.51 -13.71 9.79
N MET A 119 7.24 -14.82 9.88
CA MET A 119 6.74 -16.16 9.55
C MET A 119 5.56 -16.56 10.45
N LEU A 120 5.67 -16.34 11.76
CA LEU A 120 4.61 -16.66 12.71
C LEU A 120 3.37 -15.82 12.46
N SER A 121 3.53 -14.52 12.23
CA SER A 121 2.43 -13.62 11.91
C SER A 121 1.76 -13.98 10.59
N TRP A 122 2.55 -14.28 9.56
CA TRP A 122 2.02 -14.79 8.28
C TRP A 122 1.21 -16.07 8.49
N LEU A 123 1.75 -17.06 9.21
CA LEU A 123 1.07 -18.33 9.46
C LEU A 123 -0.25 -18.13 10.22
N ILE A 124 -0.23 -17.34 11.29
CA ILE A 124 -1.42 -17.01 12.09
C ILE A 124 -2.50 -16.39 11.20
N LEU A 125 -2.15 -15.34 10.44
CA LEU A 125 -3.13 -14.64 9.62
C LEU A 125 -3.60 -15.49 8.43
N ALA A 126 -2.74 -16.36 7.88
CA ALA A 126 -3.12 -17.33 6.86
C ALA A 126 -4.12 -18.36 7.40
N MET A 127 -3.92 -18.87 8.61
CA MET A 127 -4.87 -19.79 9.26
C MET A 127 -6.21 -19.11 9.54
N ILE A 128 -6.20 -17.87 10.05
CA ILE A 128 -7.44 -17.10 10.24
C ILE A 128 -8.12 -16.84 8.89
N GLY A 129 -7.37 -16.43 7.87
CA GLY A 129 -7.89 -16.17 6.52
C GLY A 129 -8.46 -17.40 5.83
N ALA A 130 -7.92 -18.59 6.10
CA ALA A 130 -8.45 -19.85 5.60
C ALA A 130 -9.81 -20.19 6.23
N ALA A 131 -9.98 -19.91 7.53
CA ALA A 131 -11.26 -20.07 8.23
C ALA A 131 -12.25 -18.93 7.94
N ARG A 132 -11.75 -17.74 7.61
CA ARG A 132 -12.51 -16.51 7.49
C ARG A 132 -12.08 -15.71 6.26
N GLN A 133 -12.74 -16.00 5.15
CA GLN A 133 -12.47 -15.37 3.86
C GLN A 133 -12.77 -13.87 3.87
N GLY A 134 -12.07 -13.12 3.00
CA GLY A 134 -12.16 -11.66 2.93
C GLY A 134 -11.17 -10.95 3.85
N MET A 135 -11.24 -9.62 3.89
CA MET A 135 -10.42 -8.81 4.80
C MET A 135 -11.04 -8.80 6.19
N PHE A 136 -10.89 -9.90 6.94
CA PHE A 136 -11.52 -10.08 8.26
C PHE A 136 -11.12 -9.04 9.32
N TRP A 137 -10.05 -8.29 9.07
CA TRP A 137 -9.57 -7.22 9.94
C TRP A 137 -10.13 -5.84 9.59
N ARG A 138 -10.84 -5.69 8.47
CA ARG A 138 -11.12 -4.38 7.85
C ARG A 138 -11.81 -3.40 8.78
N ALA A 139 -12.78 -3.83 9.58
CA ALA A 139 -13.48 -2.98 10.54
C ALA A 139 -12.68 -2.68 11.80
N HIS A 140 -11.83 -3.60 12.24
CA HIS A 140 -11.10 -3.50 13.50
C HIS A 140 -9.63 -3.94 13.33
N PRO A 141 -8.85 -3.22 12.50
CA PRO A 141 -7.48 -3.62 12.15
C PRO A 141 -6.57 -3.67 13.38
N ILE A 142 -6.89 -2.90 14.43
CA ILE A 142 -6.14 -2.84 15.69
C ILE A 142 -5.96 -4.23 16.33
N TRP A 143 -6.97 -5.10 16.32
CA TRP A 143 -6.85 -6.42 16.95
C TRP A 143 -5.89 -7.33 16.20
N THR A 144 -5.89 -7.23 14.88
CA THR A 144 -4.94 -7.95 14.01
C THR A 144 -3.53 -7.42 14.21
N HIS A 145 -3.34 -6.10 14.30
CA HIS A 145 -2.05 -5.50 14.64
C HIS A 145 -1.54 -5.96 16.01
N LEU A 146 -2.40 -5.97 17.02
CA LEU A 146 -2.05 -6.44 18.36
C LEU A 146 -1.68 -7.93 18.37
N ALA A 147 -2.35 -8.76 17.57
CA ALA A 147 -1.97 -10.17 17.38
C ALA A 147 -0.58 -10.30 16.76
N VAL A 148 -0.28 -9.52 15.72
CA VAL A 148 1.04 -9.46 15.06
C VAL A 148 2.14 -9.01 16.04
N TYR A 149 1.88 -7.98 16.85
CA TYR A 149 2.84 -7.49 17.85
C TYR A 149 3.01 -8.43 19.03
N ALA A 150 1.95 -9.11 19.48
CA ALA A 150 2.07 -10.15 20.50
C ALA A 150 2.86 -11.36 19.99
N ALA A 151 2.65 -11.78 18.73
CA ALA A 151 3.45 -12.83 18.09
C ALA A 151 4.93 -12.42 17.98
N THR A 152 5.19 -11.14 17.69
CA THR A 152 6.55 -10.58 17.66
C THR A 152 7.19 -10.59 19.05
N LEU A 153 6.46 -10.17 20.08
CA LEU A 153 6.90 -10.24 21.48
C LEU A 153 7.23 -11.67 21.91
N PHE A 154 6.38 -12.63 21.53
CA PHE A 154 6.60 -14.05 21.79
C PHE A 154 7.86 -14.57 21.10
N ALA A 155 7.99 -14.36 19.79
CA ALA A 155 9.16 -14.76 19.01
C ALA A 155 10.47 -14.17 19.56
N ALA A 156 10.47 -12.88 19.87
CA ALA A 156 11.61 -12.18 20.45
C ALA A 156 11.99 -12.76 21.82
N THR A 157 11.00 -13.00 22.69
CA THR A 157 11.23 -13.59 24.02
C THR A 157 11.84 -14.98 23.90
N VAL A 158 11.30 -15.84 23.03
CA VAL A 158 11.79 -17.20 22.81
C VAL A 158 13.21 -17.19 22.25
N LEU A 159 13.54 -16.33 21.29
CA LEU A 159 14.89 -16.28 20.72
C LEU A 159 15.90 -15.66 21.68
N LEU A 160 15.53 -14.63 22.45
CA LEU A 160 16.38 -14.11 23.53
C LEU A 160 16.62 -15.15 24.63
N ALA A 161 15.63 -16.02 24.88
CA ALA A 161 15.71 -17.12 25.85
C ALA A 161 16.60 -18.29 25.41
N THR A 162 16.73 -18.50 24.09
CA THR A 162 17.36 -19.69 23.52
C THR A 162 18.68 -19.33 22.85
N ILE A 163 18.63 -18.75 21.65
CA ILE A 163 19.82 -18.32 20.91
C ILE A 163 20.53 -17.19 21.65
N GLY A 164 19.79 -16.21 22.16
CA GLY A 164 20.34 -15.11 22.95
C GLY A 164 20.73 -15.48 24.38
N ALA A 165 20.54 -16.73 24.82
CA ALA A 165 20.90 -17.17 26.16
C ALA A 165 22.38 -16.90 26.46
N GLY A 166 22.67 -16.28 27.60
CA GLY A 166 24.06 -15.96 27.99
C GLY A 166 24.72 -14.80 27.24
N VAL A 167 24.10 -14.21 26.20
CA VAL A 167 24.61 -12.99 25.57
C VAL A 167 24.26 -11.79 26.43
N GLU A 168 25.22 -11.02 26.92
CA GLU A 168 24.96 -9.84 27.75
C GLU A 168 24.24 -8.72 26.97
N ARG A 169 23.48 -7.88 27.70
CA ARG A 169 22.78 -6.71 27.11
C ARG A 169 23.74 -5.75 26.42
N THR A 170 24.92 -5.58 26.99
CA THR A 170 26.03 -4.77 26.45
C THR A 170 26.46 -5.23 25.05
N ARG A 171 26.31 -6.52 24.72
CA ARG A 171 26.61 -7.07 23.38
C ARG A 171 25.39 -7.02 22.44
N LEU A 172 24.19 -7.27 22.96
CA LEU A 172 22.95 -7.22 22.18
C LEU A 172 22.63 -5.81 21.69
N ARG A 173 22.84 -4.77 22.52
CA ARG A 173 22.60 -3.36 22.17
C ARG A 173 23.26 -2.96 20.84
N PRO A 174 24.60 -2.94 20.71
CA PRO A 174 25.22 -2.47 19.50
C PRO A 174 24.94 -3.36 18.29
N ALA A 175 24.74 -4.67 18.49
CA ALA A 175 24.35 -5.58 17.42
C ALA A 175 22.95 -5.23 16.86
N PHE A 176 21.99 -4.89 17.73
CA PHE A 176 20.65 -4.46 17.31
C PHE A 176 20.74 -3.18 16.49
N TRP A 177 21.42 -2.15 17.00
CA TRP A 177 21.53 -0.88 16.30
C TRP A 177 22.34 -0.98 15.00
N LEU A 178 23.35 -1.85 14.94
CA LEU A 178 24.05 -2.16 13.69
C LEU A 178 23.10 -2.80 12.66
N THR A 179 22.25 -3.73 13.09
CA THR A 179 21.26 -4.39 12.22
C THR A 179 20.22 -3.39 11.74
N PHE A 180 19.72 -2.55 12.65
CA PHE A 180 18.78 -1.48 12.38
C PHE A 180 19.33 -0.49 11.35
N LEU A 181 20.57 -0.02 11.53
CA LEU A 181 21.26 0.85 10.57
C LEU A 181 21.50 0.15 9.22
N GLY A 182 21.84 -1.14 9.23
CA GLY A 182 22.01 -1.93 8.00
C GLY A 182 20.73 -2.03 7.18
N ILE A 183 19.59 -2.26 7.85
CA ILE A 183 18.26 -2.22 7.22
C ILE A 183 17.98 -0.82 6.68
N GLY A 184 18.25 0.23 7.46
CA GLY A 184 18.10 1.62 7.01
C GLY A 184 18.95 1.95 5.78
N GLY A 185 20.18 1.45 5.71
CA GLY A 185 21.04 1.57 4.55
C GLY A 185 20.50 0.85 3.33
N ALA A 186 20.01 -0.39 3.49
CA ALA A 186 19.40 -1.15 2.40
C ALA A 186 18.14 -0.47 1.84
N ILE A 187 17.27 0.04 2.72
CA ILE A 187 16.10 0.85 2.32
C ILE A 187 16.55 2.12 1.60
N GLY A 188 17.60 2.77 2.11
CA GLY A 188 18.17 3.99 1.53
C GLY A 188 18.67 3.86 0.09
N LEU A 189 18.99 2.65 -0.37
CA LEU A 189 19.36 2.38 -1.77
C LEU A 189 18.18 2.56 -2.74
N ILE A 190 16.95 2.39 -2.26
CA ILE A 190 15.72 2.43 -3.06
C ILE A 190 14.91 3.69 -2.74
N ALA A 191 14.86 4.06 -1.46
CA ALA A 191 14.16 5.22 -0.95
C ALA A 191 15.12 6.03 -0.04
N PRO A 192 16.00 6.88 -0.61
CA PRO A 192 16.97 7.66 0.14
C PRO A 192 16.33 8.53 1.24
N GLY A 193 15.09 8.99 1.01
CA GLY A 193 14.29 9.71 2.00
C GLY A 193 14.09 8.95 3.32
N GLY A 194 14.04 7.62 3.27
CA GLY A 194 13.77 6.76 4.42
C GLY A 194 14.91 6.67 5.44
N ILE A 195 16.15 7.03 5.07
CA ILE A 195 17.31 6.86 5.95
C ILE A 195 17.19 7.66 7.25
N ILE A 196 16.47 8.79 7.23
CA ILE A 196 16.32 9.69 8.39
C ILE A 196 15.74 8.98 9.62
N PHE A 197 14.83 8.02 9.41
CA PHE A 197 14.19 7.23 10.45
C PHE A 197 15.17 6.30 11.17
N PHE A 198 16.39 6.15 10.66
CA PHE A 198 17.43 5.27 11.20
C PHE A 198 18.60 6.02 11.84
N LEU A 199 18.63 7.36 11.82
CA LEU A 199 19.82 8.13 12.23
C LEU A 199 19.82 8.50 13.73
N PHE A 200 18.73 9.11 14.19
CA PHE A 200 18.75 9.82 15.46
C PHE A 200 18.71 8.91 16.70
N PRO A 201 17.85 7.86 16.77
CA PRO A 201 17.88 6.95 17.90
C PRO A 201 19.25 6.27 18.14
N PRO A 202 19.95 5.70 17.13
CA PRO A 202 21.29 5.15 17.35
C PRO A 202 22.33 6.22 17.69
N LEU A 203 22.19 7.46 17.18
CA LEU A 203 23.07 8.57 17.58
C LEU A 203 22.96 8.87 19.08
N VAL A 204 21.73 8.91 19.63
CA VAL A 204 21.51 9.11 21.08
C VAL A 204 22.17 8.01 21.91
N LEU A 205 22.03 6.74 21.49
CA LEU A 205 22.72 5.66 22.18
C LEU A 205 24.25 5.77 22.07
N LEU A 206 24.78 6.12 20.89
CA LEU A 206 26.22 6.24 20.69
C LEU A 206 26.80 7.33 21.61
N ILE A 207 26.11 8.45 21.79
CA ILE A 207 26.47 9.49 22.76
C ILE A 207 26.49 8.90 24.18
N GLY A 208 25.47 8.14 24.58
CA GLY A 208 25.44 7.46 25.87
C GLY A 208 26.58 6.45 26.08
N MET A 209 26.93 5.70 25.03
CA MET A 209 28.07 4.78 25.03
C MET A 209 29.41 5.52 25.19
N ILE A 210 29.60 6.65 24.51
CA ILE A 210 30.80 7.47 24.66
C ILE A 210 30.86 8.08 26.07
N ALA A 211 29.74 8.64 26.54
CA ALA A 211 29.61 9.24 27.87
C ALA A 211 29.84 8.23 29.00
N SER A 212 29.63 6.93 28.74
CA SER A 212 29.84 5.86 29.73
C SER A 212 31.28 5.77 30.24
N ARG A 213 32.24 6.37 29.52
CA ARG A 213 33.63 6.51 29.93
C ARG A 213 33.79 7.38 31.18
N TRP A 214 32.89 8.33 31.40
CA TRP A 214 32.91 9.23 32.56
C TRP A 214 31.79 8.90 33.55
N TRP A 215 30.65 8.38 33.08
CA TRP A 215 29.53 8.01 33.93
C TRP A 215 28.96 6.64 33.54
N LYS A 216 29.22 5.60 34.34
CA LYS A 216 28.88 4.20 34.03
C LYS A 216 27.40 3.96 33.64
N HIS A 217 26.47 4.77 34.14
CA HIS A 217 25.04 4.65 33.83
C HIS A 217 24.62 5.33 32.52
N ALA A 218 25.49 6.15 31.91
CA ALA A 218 25.18 6.92 30.71
C ALA A 218 24.76 6.04 29.51
N GLU A 219 25.34 4.84 29.36
CA GLU A 219 24.93 3.92 28.28
C GLU A 219 23.49 3.43 28.47
N HIS A 220 23.09 3.11 29.71
CA HIS A 220 21.74 2.66 29.99
C HIS A 220 20.73 3.80 29.80
N VAL A 221 21.03 4.98 30.32
CA VAL A 221 20.20 6.18 30.12
C VAL A 221 20.08 6.51 28.63
N GLY A 222 21.19 6.49 27.90
CA GLY A 222 21.21 6.67 26.44
C GLY A 222 20.41 5.61 25.69
N SER A 223 20.41 4.36 26.14
CA SER A 223 19.58 3.29 25.56
C SER A 223 18.10 3.53 25.77
N ILE A 224 17.68 3.92 26.98
CA ILE A 224 16.27 4.24 27.26
C ILE A 224 15.84 5.47 26.44
N ALA A 225 16.66 6.52 26.40
CA ALA A 225 16.38 7.71 25.59
C ALA A 225 16.27 7.39 24.10
N ALA A 226 17.15 6.53 23.56
CA ALA A 226 17.09 6.06 22.19
C ALA A 226 15.82 5.27 21.89
N ILE A 227 15.37 4.39 22.80
CA ILE A 227 14.11 3.63 22.65
C ILE A 227 12.91 4.57 22.65
N LEU A 228 12.86 5.55 23.56
CA LEU A 228 11.79 6.55 23.60
C LEU A 228 11.76 7.37 22.31
N PHE A 229 12.92 7.80 21.81
CA PHE A 229 12.99 8.56 20.57
C PHE A 229 12.61 7.70 19.35
N LEU A 230 13.02 6.44 19.32
CA LEU A 230 12.60 5.48 18.31
C LEU A 230 11.06 5.32 18.31
N TYR A 231 10.43 5.24 19.48
CA TYR A 231 8.97 5.17 19.58
C TYR A 231 8.29 6.46 19.07
N LEU A 232 8.81 7.64 19.43
CA LEU A 232 8.23 8.93 19.01
C LEU A 232 8.34 9.21 17.50
N THR A 233 9.34 8.63 16.84
CA THR A 233 9.57 8.82 15.39
C THR A 233 9.02 7.64 14.61
N TRP A 234 9.59 6.48 14.83
CA TRP A 234 9.32 5.25 14.10
C TRP A 234 7.98 4.62 14.50
N GLY A 235 7.54 4.79 15.76
CA GLY A 235 6.20 4.41 16.18
C GLY A 235 5.11 5.28 15.54
N ALA A 236 5.34 6.59 15.42
CA ALA A 236 4.44 7.49 14.69
C ALA A 236 4.37 7.11 13.21
N MET A 237 5.52 6.91 12.55
CA MET A 237 5.59 6.44 11.17
C MET A 237 4.89 5.09 10.99
N LEU A 238 5.09 4.13 11.90
CA LEU A 238 4.42 2.83 11.86
C LEU A 238 2.90 2.98 11.94
N GLY A 239 2.40 3.84 12.81
CA GLY A 239 0.96 4.15 12.90
C GLY A 239 0.39 4.69 11.58
N LEU A 240 1.11 5.60 10.91
CA LEU A 240 0.71 6.13 9.60
C LEU A 240 0.76 5.05 8.51
N LEU A 241 1.78 4.19 8.50
CA LEU A 241 1.88 3.07 7.56
C LEU A 241 0.78 2.04 7.77
N GLN A 242 0.38 1.79 9.03
CA GLN A 242 -0.74 0.92 9.36
C GLN A 242 -2.04 1.45 8.79
N GLU A 243 -2.29 2.76 8.88
CA GLU A 243 -3.49 3.35 8.27
C GLU A 243 -3.41 3.35 6.74
N LEU A 244 -2.25 3.67 6.17
CA LEU A 244 -2.07 3.72 4.71
C LEU A 244 -2.20 2.33 4.05
N LEU A 245 -1.70 1.29 4.70
CA LEU A 245 -1.59 -0.07 4.14
C LEU A 245 -2.56 -1.06 4.79
N ASN A 246 -3.63 -0.59 5.43
CA ASN A 246 -4.65 -1.42 6.11
C ASN A 246 -5.43 -2.37 5.16
N GLY A 247 -5.40 -2.12 3.84
CA GLY A 247 -5.94 -3.02 2.82
C GLY A 247 -5.00 -4.18 2.43
N GLY A 248 -3.73 -4.13 2.87
CA GLY A 248 -2.71 -5.12 2.56
C GLY A 248 -2.60 -6.25 3.60
N PRO A 249 -1.68 -7.20 3.38
CA PRO A 249 -1.42 -8.25 4.35
C PRO A 249 -0.84 -7.69 5.65
N MET A 250 -1.61 -7.75 6.73
CA MET A 250 -1.24 -7.15 8.03
C MET A 250 0.01 -7.75 8.68
N TRP A 251 0.48 -8.93 8.24
CA TRP A 251 1.71 -9.54 8.74
C TRP A 251 2.96 -8.75 8.34
N ILE A 252 2.89 -7.88 7.33
CA ILE A 252 4.02 -7.02 6.91
C ILE A 252 4.47 -6.06 8.01
N PHE A 253 3.60 -5.80 9.01
CA PHE A 253 3.93 -4.98 10.18
C PHE A 253 4.71 -5.75 11.25
N ALA A 254 4.83 -7.08 11.19
CA ALA A 254 5.66 -7.87 12.11
C ALA A 254 7.15 -7.48 12.07
N PRO A 255 7.84 -7.46 10.91
CA PRO A 255 9.23 -7.06 10.85
C PRO A 255 9.39 -5.61 11.31
N LEU A 256 8.38 -4.77 11.05
CA LEU A 256 8.44 -3.41 11.51
C LEU A 256 8.33 -3.34 13.05
N GLY A 257 7.26 -3.88 13.63
CA GLY A 257 7.07 -3.96 15.07
C GLY A 257 8.25 -4.60 15.81
N ALA A 258 8.95 -5.56 15.19
CA ALA A 258 10.16 -6.15 15.75
C ALA A 258 11.28 -5.11 15.98
N LEU A 259 11.47 -4.16 15.06
CA LEU A 259 12.47 -3.10 15.21
C LEU A 259 12.12 -2.14 16.37
N LEU A 260 10.84 -1.98 16.72
CA LEU A 260 10.43 -1.23 17.93
C LEU A 260 10.57 -2.05 19.22
N ILE A 261 10.17 -3.32 19.18
CA ILE A 261 10.01 -4.16 20.38
C ILE A 261 11.34 -4.73 20.86
N ILE A 262 12.22 -5.19 19.96
CA ILE A 262 13.49 -5.83 20.32
C ILE A 262 14.36 -4.97 21.25
N PRO A 263 14.63 -3.67 21.00
CA PRO A 263 15.53 -2.90 21.87
C PRO A 263 14.94 -2.72 23.27
N ALA A 264 13.62 -2.58 23.40
CA ALA A 264 12.93 -2.55 24.69
C ALA A 264 13.08 -3.90 25.43
N LEU A 265 12.96 -5.03 24.73
CA LEU A 265 13.17 -6.36 25.34
C LEU A 265 14.61 -6.63 25.73
N ILE A 266 15.58 -6.12 24.95
CA ILE A 266 16.99 -6.16 25.32
C ILE A 266 17.17 -5.48 26.68
N GLU A 267 16.64 -4.28 26.89
CA GLU A 267 16.74 -3.58 28.17
C GLU A 267 15.95 -4.26 29.30
N ALA A 268 14.77 -4.80 29.01
CA ALA A 268 13.89 -5.49 29.95
C ALA A 268 14.38 -6.89 30.37
N ARG A 269 15.49 -7.39 29.82
CA ARG A 269 16.02 -8.72 30.11
C ARG A 269 16.19 -9.10 31.60
N PRO A 270 16.59 -8.23 32.55
CA PRO A 270 16.69 -8.63 33.96
C PRO A 270 15.30 -8.81 34.58
N LEU A 271 14.32 -8.03 34.15
CA LEU A 271 12.93 -8.18 34.58
C LEU A 271 12.37 -9.49 34.04
N ILE A 272 12.69 -9.82 32.78
CA ILE A 272 12.31 -11.10 32.15
C ILE A 272 12.98 -12.28 32.89
N ALA A 273 14.25 -12.15 33.26
CA ALA A 273 14.96 -13.17 34.02
C ALA A 273 14.37 -13.34 35.42
N ALA A 274 14.08 -12.25 36.14
CA ALA A 274 13.46 -12.27 37.46
C ALA A 274 12.05 -12.86 37.45
N ALA A 275 11.25 -12.58 36.41
CA ALA A 275 9.91 -13.14 36.24
C ALA A 275 9.91 -14.61 35.78
N GLY A 276 11.07 -15.13 35.36
CA GLY A 276 11.22 -16.44 34.74
C GLY A 276 10.88 -16.40 33.26
N VAL A 277 11.87 -16.67 32.42
CA VAL A 277 11.77 -16.58 30.95
C VAL A 277 10.63 -17.46 30.39
N ARG A 278 10.45 -18.67 30.94
CA ARG A 278 9.33 -19.56 30.59
C ARG A 278 7.98 -18.91 30.87
N ASN A 279 7.83 -18.19 31.98
CA ASN A 279 6.58 -17.52 32.33
C ASN A 279 6.29 -16.36 31.38
N VAL A 280 7.31 -15.58 31.02
CA VAL A 280 7.16 -14.47 30.06
C VAL A 280 6.83 -14.99 28.66
N ALA A 281 7.47 -16.08 28.22
CA ALA A 281 7.13 -16.75 26.97
C ALA A 281 5.69 -17.29 26.98
N TRP A 282 5.26 -17.91 28.07
CA TRP A 282 3.87 -18.36 28.22
C TRP A 282 2.86 -17.22 28.17
N LYS A 283 3.11 -16.12 28.89
CA LYS A 283 2.22 -14.94 28.90
C LYS A 283 2.13 -14.27 27.53
N SER A 284 3.26 -14.11 26.83
CA SER A 284 3.27 -13.55 25.47
C SER A 284 2.60 -14.49 24.46
N GLY A 285 2.79 -15.81 24.58
CA GLY A 285 2.06 -16.80 23.79
C GLY A 285 0.54 -16.75 24.05
N ALA A 286 0.13 -16.69 25.32
CA ALA A 286 -1.28 -16.56 25.69
C ALA A 286 -1.90 -15.25 25.16
N LEU A 287 -1.17 -14.13 25.23
CA LEU A 287 -1.60 -12.85 24.67
C LEU A 287 -1.75 -12.93 23.14
N THR A 288 -0.82 -13.62 22.47
CA THR A 288 -0.89 -13.87 21.03
C THR A 288 -2.17 -14.62 20.70
N LEU A 289 -2.44 -15.73 21.38
CA LEU A 289 -3.65 -16.53 21.17
C LEU A 289 -4.92 -15.72 21.46
N ALA A 290 -4.94 -14.92 22.52
CA ALA A 290 -6.07 -14.06 22.86
C ALA A 290 -6.38 -13.05 21.75
N PHE A 291 -5.38 -12.31 21.26
CA PHE A 291 -5.60 -11.36 20.16
C PHE A 291 -5.90 -12.04 18.83
N CYS A 292 -5.35 -13.22 18.56
CA CYS A 292 -5.74 -14.03 17.41
C CYS A 292 -7.22 -14.42 17.48
N ALA A 293 -7.69 -14.87 18.64
CA ALA A 293 -9.10 -15.23 18.85
C ALA A 293 -10.02 -14.01 18.70
N ILE A 294 -9.64 -12.86 19.25
CA ILE A 294 -10.38 -11.60 19.06
C ILE A 294 -10.41 -11.24 17.58
N SER A 295 -9.25 -11.21 16.90
CA SER A 295 -9.17 -10.91 15.47
C SER A 295 -9.99 -11.88 14.60
N ALA A 296 -10.12 -13.14 15.00
CA ALA A 296 -10.91 -14.14 14.29
C ALA A 296 -12.43 -13.95 14.50
N THR A 297 -12.86 -13.32 15.60
CA THR A 297 -14.26 -13.28 16.03
C THR A 297 -14.93 -11.91 15.89
N VAL A 298 -14.18 -10.81 16.01
CA VAL A 298 -14.72 -9.45 15.83
C VAL A 298 -15.29 -9.27 14.43
N PRO A 299 -16.35 -8.46 14.21
CA PRO A 299 -16.92 -8.23 12.88
C PRO A 299 -15.87 -7.81 11.84
N ALA A 300 -15.95 -8.37 10.63
CA ALA A 300 -15.00 -8.06 9.56
C ALA A 300 -15.26 -6.67 8.96
N TYR A 301 -16.53 -6.27 8.96
CA TYR A 301 -17.02 -5.04 8.34
C TYR A 301 -17.95 -4.33 9.32
N SER A 302 -17.99 -3.00 9.24
CA SER A 302 -18.84 -2.14 10.05
C SER A 302 -19.45 -1.05 9.17
N ALA A 303 -20.39 -0.27 9.71
CA ALA A 303 -20.96 0.88 8.99
C ALA A 303 -19.90 1.94 8.63
N ASP A 304 -18.84 2.05 9.44
CA ASP A 304 -17.74 2.97 9.18
C ASP A 304 -16.76 2.41 8.13
N ARG A 305 -16.43 1.11 8.23
CA ARG A 305 -15.44 0.44 7.40
C ARG A 305 -16.07 -0.74 6.67
N GLU A 306 -16.67 -0.44 5.52
CA GLU A 306 -17.47 -1.39 4.77
C GLU A 306 -16.66 -2.26 3.81
N GLN A 307 -17.21 -3.43 3.50
CA GLN A 307 -16.69 -4.30 2.46
C GLN A 307 -16.80 -3.63 1.09
N ARG A 308 -15.72 -3.67 0.31
CA ARG A 308 -15.78 -3.38 -1.12
C ARG A 308 -16.65 -4.43 -1.81
N PHE A 309 -17.71 -4.01 -2.48
CA PHE A 309 -18.66 -4.92 -3.11
C PHE A 309 -19.33 -4.26 -4.33
N ILE A 310 -18.81 -4.58 -5.51
CA ILE A 310 -19.23 -4.00 -6.78
C ILE A 310 -19.96 -5.08 -7.58
N ILE A 311 -21.19 -4.80 -8.01
CA ILE A 311 -22.01 -5.69 -8.83
C ILE A 311 -21.97 -5.18 -10.27
N GLN A 312 -21.60 -6.06 -11.19
CA GLN A 312 -21.48 -5.74 -12.61
C GLN A 312 -22.30 -6.72 -13.43
N HIS A 313 -23.07 -6.21 -14.40
CA HIS A 313 -23.62 -7.03 -15.47
C HIS A 313 -22.66 -6.96 -16.65
N VAL A 314 -22.07 -8.08 -17.06
CA VAL A 314 -21.04 -8.10 -18.10
C VAL A 314 -21.57 -8.84 -19.31
N THR A 315 -21.48 -8.24 -20.49
CA THR A 315 -21.90 -8.85 -21.76
C THR A 315 -20.75 -8.85 -22.77
N ASP A 316 -20.43 -10.02 -23.32
CA ASP A 316 -19.62 -10.16 -24.51
C ASP A 316 -20.53 -9.97 -25.74
N GLY A 317 -20.40 -8.82 -26.39
CA GLY A 317 -21.17 -8.46 -27.57
C GLY A 317 -20.82 -9.28 -28.82
N SER A 318 -19.69 -9.99 -28.83
CA SER A 318 -19.26 -10.79 -29.99
C SER A 318 -19.92 -12.18 -30.03
N VAL A 319 -20.18 -12.78 -28.86
CA VAL A 319 -20.78 -14.12 -28.73
C VAL A 319 -22.11 -14.13 -27.98
N HIS A 320 -22.63 -12.95 -27.65
CA HIS A 320 -23.87 -12.74 -26.90
C HIS A 320 -23.96 -13.56 -25.60
N LYS A 321 -22.86 -13.62 -24.84
CA LYS A 321 -22.83 -14.24 -23.52
C LYS A 321 -22.81 -13.18 -22.44
N SER A 322 -23.50 -13.43 -21.33
CA SER A 322 -23.56 -12.49 -20.21
C SER A 322 -23.28 -13.17 -18.87
N TRP A 323 -22.75 -12.40 -17.95
CA TRP A 323 -22.41 -12.82 -16.60
C TRP A 323 -22.77 -11.76 -15.59
N TRP A 324 -23.24 -12.21 -14.42
CA TRP A 324 -23.06 -11.42 -13.22
C TRP A 324 -21.62 -11.53 -12.76
N SER A 325 -21.03 -10.39 -12.43
CA SER A 325 -19.69 -10.27 -11.86
C SER A 325 -19.77 -9.52 -10.54
N VAL A 326 -19.27 -10.11 -9.46
CA VAL A 326 -19.13 -9.43 -8.17
C VAL A 326 -17.66 -9.30 -7.83
N VAL A 327 -17.22 -8.05 -7.70
CA VAL A 327 -15.86 -7.71 -7.32
C VAL A 327 -15.86 -7.31 -5.84
N ASN A 328 -15.30 -8.18 -5.01
CA ASN A 328 -15.14 -7.94 -3.57
C ASN A 328 -13.69 -8.20 -3.11
N ASP A 329 -13.50 -8.51 -1.84
CA ASP A 329 -12.22 -8.83 -1.20
C ASP A 329 -11.97 -10.34 -1.05
N GLY A 330 -12.74 -11.17 -1.77
CA GLY A 330 -12.61 -12.62 -1.74
C GLY A 330 -13.51 -13.31 -0.71
N ALA A 331 -14.29 -12.58 0.08
CA ALA A 331 -15.31 -13.18 0.93
C ALA A 331 -16.38 -13.92 0.10
N SER A 332 -17.05 -14.87 0.75
CA SER A 332 -18.19 -15.58 0.18
C SER A 332 -19.35 -14.62 -0.15
N LEU A 333 -20.14 -15.02 -1.15
CA LEU A 333 -21.32 -14.25 -1.56
C LEU A 333 -22.55 -14.67 -0.74
N PRO A 334 -23.47 -13.74 -0.43
CA PRO A 334 -24.75 -14.06 0.20
C PRO A 334 -25.79 -14.63 -0.78
N TYR A 335 -25.40 -14.83 -2.05
CA TYR A 335 -26.29 -15.25 -3.12
C TYR A 335 -26.25 -16.77 -3.29
N SER A 336 -27.41 -17.37 -3.54
CA SER A 336 -27.49 -18.73 -4.05
C SER A 336 -27.17 -18.78 -5.55
N GLY A 337 -26.70 -19.92 -6.03
CA GLY A 337 -26.44 -20.17 -7.45
C GLY A 337 -25.01 -20.60 -7.76
N PRO A 338 -24.72 -20.86 -9.06
CA PRO A 338 -23.44 -21.44 -9.51
C PRO A 338 -22.33 -20.39 -9.62
N TRP A 339 -22.08 -19.65 -8.53
CA TRP A 339 -21.01 -18.66 -8.47
C TRP A 339 -19.66 -19.36 -8.39
N LYS A 340 -18.72 -18.92 -9.25
CA LYS A 340 -17.34 -19.39 -9.22
C LYS A 340 -16.37 -18.22 -9.22
N ARG A 341 -15.19 -18.42 -8.63
CA ARG A 341 -14.08 -17.49 -8.77
C ARG A 341 -13.48 -17.64 -10.17
N GLY A 342 -13.21 -16.51 -10.81
CA GLY A 342 -12.58 -16.48 -12.13
C GLY A 342 -12.25 -15.08 -12.59
N GLU A 343 -11.83 -14.97 -13.83
CA GLU A 343 -11.44 -13.74 -14.51
C GLU A 343 -12.35 -13.52 -15.73
N LEU A 344 -12.33 -12.30 -16.26
CA LEU A 344 -13.04 -11.93 -17.48
C LEU A 344 -12.04 -11.47 -18.54
N PRO A 345 -12.36 -11.55 -19.85
CA PRO A 345 -11.39 -11.28 -20.92
C PRO A 345 -10.70 -9.90 -20.88
N PHE A 346 -11.34 -8.90 -20.26
CA PHE A 346 -10.81 -7.54 -20.13
C PHE A 346 -10.05 -7.28 -18.81
N SER A 347 -10.01 -8.25 -17.89
CA SER A 347 -9.41 -8.02 -16.57
C SER A 347 -8.94 -9.31 -15.91
N ASP A 348 -7.67 -9.31 -15.54
CA ASP A 348 -7.01 -10.39 -14.79
C ASP A 348 -7.33 -10.34 -13.27
N ARG A 349 -8.18 -9.38 -12.84
CA ARG A 349 -8.63 -9.26 -11.45
C ARG A 349 -9.62 -10.38 -11.08
N PRO A 350 -9.31 -11.21 -10.06
CA PRO A 350 -10.19 -12.28 -9.61
C PRO A 350 -11.51 -11.76 -9.02
N ARG A 351 -12.61 -12.36 -9.45
CA ARG A 351 -13.98 -11.95 -9.15
C ARG A 351 -14.90 -13.17 -9.05
N TRP A 352 -16.08 -12.97 -8.49
CA TRP A 352 -17.13 -13.99 -8.52
C TRP A 352 -17.96 -13.83 -9.80
N ILE A 353 -18.17 -14.92 -10.52
CA ILE A 353 -18.85 -14.91 -11.82
C ILE A 353 -19.97 -15.95 -11.81
N SER A 354 -21.13 -15.57 -12.33
CA SER A 354 -22.24 -16.48 -12.60
C SER A 354 -22.84 -16.19 -13.97
N ALA A 355 -23.05 -17.22 -14.78
CA ALA A 355 -23.62 -17.05 -16.12
C ALA A 355 -25.11 -16.64 -16.03
N VAL A 356 -25.53 -15.76 -16.94
CA VAL A 356 -26.92 -15.30 -17.05
C VAL A 356 -27.37 -15.19 -18.50
N PRO A 357 -28.69 -15.12 -18.74
CA PRO A 357 -29.21 -14.85 -20.07
C PRO A 357 -28.60 -13.59 -20.68
N ALA A 358 -28.41 -13.62 -21.99
CA ALA A 358 -27.86 -12.48 -22.72
C ALA A 358 -28.76 -11.25 -22.56
N ASP A 359 -28.14 -10.10 -22.30
CA ASP A 359 -28.85 -8.81 -22.36
C ASP A 359 -28.90 -8.32 -23.81
N ALA A 360 -30.08 -8.43 -24.44
CA ALA A 360 -30.27 -7.98 -25.82
C ALA A 360 -30.19 -6.45 -25.98
N ALA A 361 -30.34 -5.68 -24.89
CA ALA A 361 -30.22 -4.23 -24.91
C ALA A 361 -28.76 -3.75 -24.75
N ALA A 362 -27.83 -4.65 -24.42
CA ALA A 362 -26.42 -4.37 -24.30
C ALA A 362 -25.80 -4.10 -25.68
N LYS A 363 -25.29 -2.88 -25.89
CA LYS A 363 -24.60 -2.47 -27.12
C LYS A 363 -23.15 -2.15 -26.78
N ALA A 364 -22.22 -2.92 -27.35
CA ALA A 364 -20.80 -2.62 -27.23
C ALA A 364 -20.50 -1.30 -27.95
N PRO A 365 -19.53 -0.49 -27.47
CA PRO A 365 -19.04 0.62 -28.27
C PRO A 365 -18.44 0.10 -29.59
N ALA A 366 -18.43 0.96 -30.61
CA ALA A 366 -17.89 0.63 -31.92
C ALA A 366 -16.72 1.53 -32.27
N VAL A 367 -15.84 1.03 -33.13
CA VAL A 367 -14.74 1.80 -33.72
C VAL A 367 -14.88 1.78 -35.23
N GLN A 368 -14.77 2.94 -35.84
CA GLN A 368 -14.69 3.10 -37.29
C GLN A 368 -13.30 3.59 -37.66
N LEU A 369 -12.57 2.82 -38.48
CA LEU A 369 -11.33 3.30 -39.08
C LEU A 369 -11.67 4.38 -40.13
N LEU A 370 -11.18 5.60 -39.93
CA LEU A 370 -11.35 6.71 -40.86
C LEU A 370 -10.22 6.77 -41.88
N SER A 371 -8.99 6.62 -41.41
CA SER A 371 -7.81 6.61 -42.27
C SER A 371 -6.66 5.85 -41.61
N GLN A 372 -5.80 5.28 -42.46
CA GLN A 372 -4.54 4.67 -42.06
C GLN A 372 -3.44 5.23 -42.95
N VAL A 373 -2.39 5.78 -42.34
CA VAL A 373 -1.21 6.29 -43.05
C VAL A 373 0.00 5.51 -42.57
N ALA A 374 0.73 4.91 -43.51
CA ALA A 374 2.00 4.25 -43.22
C ALA A 374 3.15 5.23 -43.43
N ALA A 375 4.09 5.28 -42.50
CA ALA A 375 5.29 6.09 -42.55
C ALA A 375 6.49 5.26 -42.07
N GLY A 376 7.26 4.71 -43.02
CA GLY A 376 8.41 3.85 -42.71
C GLY A 376 7.99 2.58 -41.97
N SER A 377 8.52 2.41 -40.75
CA SER A 377 8.23 1.26 -39.87
C SER A 377 6.98 1.45 -38.99
N GLU A 378 6.25 2.55 -39.16
CA GLU A 378 5.10 2.89 -38.33
C GLU A 378 3.85 3.10 -39.18
N ARG A 379 2.69 2.95 -38.54
CA ARG A 379 1.41 3.39 -39.10
C ARG A 379 0.63 4.21 -38.08
N THR A 380 -0.04 5.24 -38.58
CA THR A 380 -0.96 6.07 -37.81
C THR A 380 -2.39 5.74 -38.22
N LEU A 381 -3.19 5.36 -37.23
CA LEU A 381 -4.61 5.04 -37.35
C LEU A 381 -5.40 6.26 -36.86
N SER A 382 -6.30 6.79 -37.69
CA SER A 382 -7.34 7.72 -37.25
C SER A 382 -8.65 6.96 -37.13
N ILE A 383 -9.17 6.87 -35.92
CA ILE A 383 -10.35 6.06 -35.60
C ILE A 383 -11.42 6.93 -34.96
N ARG A 384 -12.68 6.72 -35.33
CA ARG A 384 -13.83 7.33 -34.68
C ARG A 384 -14.43 6.35 -33.70
N LEU A 385 -14.62 6.77 -32.45
CA LEU A 385 -15.38 6.00 -31.47
C LEU A 385 -16.87 6.29 -31.57
N SER A 386 -17.69 5.27 -31.37
CA SER A 386 -19.12 5.40 -31.09
C SER A 386 -19.39 4.77 -29.74
N SER A 387 -19.88 5.56 -28.78
CA SER A 387 -20.10 5.09 -27.41
C SER A 387 -21.30 4.16 -27.31
N ASN A 388 -22.25 4.26 -28.25
CA ASN A 388 -23.49 3.48 -28.26
C ASN A 388 -24.29 3.59 -26.94
N GLY A 389 -24.23 4.77 -26.31
CA GLY A 389 -24.91 5.05 -25.04
C GLY A 389 -24.14 4.59 -23.80
N ASN A 390 -22.89 4.18 -23.94
CA ASN A 390 -21.98 3.97 -22.81
C ASN A 390 -21.39 5.31 -22.34
N GLU A 391 -21.16 5.44 -21.04
CA GLU A 391 -20.62 6.65 -20.40
C GLU A 391 -19.10 6.62 -20.27
N HIS A 392 -18.52 5.42 -20.29
CA HIS A 392 -17.09 5.17 -20.33
C HIS A 392 -16.82 4.24 -21.50
N VAL A 393 -15.83 4.58 -22.31
CA VAL A 393 -15.32 3.76 -23.40
C VAL A 393 -13.83 3.55 -23.18
N GLU A 394 -13.41 2.31 -23.15
CA GLU A 394 -12.02 1.91 -22.96
C GLU A 394 -11.57 1.07 -24.15
N LEU A 395 -10.45 1.44 -24.76
CA LEU A 395 -9.81 0.69 -25.82
C LEU A 395 -8.53 0.05 -25.27
N ILE A 396 -8.48 -1.28 -25.28
CA ILE A 396 -7.37 -2.07 -24.74
C ILE A 396 -6.62 -2.71 -25.91
N ALA A 397 -5.35 -2.36 -26.06
CA ALA A 397 -4.44 -2.99 -27.01
C ALA A 397 -3.53 -4.00 -26.30
N PRO A 398 -3.18 -5.12 -26.96
CA PRO A 398 -2.21 -6.07 -26.42
C PRO A 398 -0.81 -5.44 -26.36
N ASP A 399 0.06 -6.01 -25.53
CA ASP A 399 1.43 -5.53 -25.29
C ASP A 399 2.26 -5.49 -26.60
N ASP A 400 2.00 -6.43 -27.51
CA ASP A 400 2.65 -6.49 -28.82
C ASP A 400 2.12 -5.44 -29.82
N ALA A 401 1.14 -4.61 -29.44
CA ALA A 401 0.64 -3.50 -30.24
C ALA A 401 1.67 -2.39 -30.46
N ARG A 402 2.70 -2.27 -29.61
CA ARG A 402 3.79 -1.29 -29.76
C ARG A 402 3.30 0.12 -30.09
N ILE A 403 2.35 0.63 -29.30
CA ILE A 403 1.80 1.98 -29.50
C ILE A 403 2.86 3.00 -29.08
N ARG A 404 3.19 3.90 -30.01
CA ARG A 404 4.19 4.95 -29.82
C ARG A 404 3.59 6.24 -29.30
N SER A 405 2.40 6.58 -29.78
CA SER A 405 1.68 7.76 -29.35
C SER A 405 0.18 7.57 -29.54
N ALA A 406 -0.61 8.22 -28.69
CA ALA A 406 -2.06 8.27 -28.82
C ALA A 406 -2.60 9.65 -28.40
N GLY A 407 -3.74 10.06 -28.96
CA GLY A 407 -4.38 11.31 -28.58
C GLY A 407 -5.59 11.70 -29.42
N VAL A 408 -6.07 12.92 -29.20
CA VAL A 408 -7.25 13.51 -29.86
C VAL A 408 -6.90 14.89 -30.38
N GLY A 409 -7.26 15.19 -31.63
CA GLY A 409 -6.96 16.48 -32.26
C GLY A 409 -5.47 16.80 -32.20
N ASP A 410 -5.13 18.01 -31.76
CA ASP A 410 -3.74 18.47 -31.63
C ASP A 410 -3.05 17.97 -30.34
N PHE A 411 -3.77 17.24 -29.48
CA PHE A 411 -3.24 16.71 -28.23
C PHE A 411 -2.86 15.24 -28.38
N ILE A 412 -1.72 14.99 -29.01
CA ILE A 412 -1.13 13.66 -29.19
C ILE A 412 0.06 13.52 -28.24
N ARG A 413 0.09 12.45 -27.45
CA ARG A 413 1.15 12.21 -26.48
C ARG A 413 1.95 10.95 -26.83
N PRO A 414 3.29 10.99 -26.77
CA PRO A 414 4.08 9.78 -26.81
C PRO A 414 3.77 8.92 -25.59
N ILE A 415 3.83 7.61 -25.75
CA ILE A 415 3.73 6.63 -24.68
C ILE A 415 5.14 6.19 -24.32
N ASP A 416 5.46 6.04 -23.02
CA ASP A 416 6.74 5.50 -22.60
C ASP A 416 6.90 4.07 -23.14
N GLN A 417 8.06 3.79 -23.72
CA GLN A 417 8.37 2.51 -24.36
C GLN A 417 9.15 1.58 -23.42
N ASN A 418 9.49 2.05 -22.22
CA ASN A 418 10.16 1.26 -21.18
C ASN A 418 9.16 0.56 -20.25
N GLU A 419 7.85 0.83 -20.39
CA GLU A 419 6.80 0.17 -19.64
C GLU A 419 6.28 -1.03 -20.44
N ASP A 420 6.32 -2.22 -19.83
CA ASP A 420 5.72 -3.44 -20.37
C ASP A 420 4.24 -3.54 -19.94
N GLY A 421 3.37 -4.02 -20.83
CA GLY A 421 1.97 -4.31 -20.52
C GLY A 421 0.98 -3.89 -21.61
N LYS A 422 -0.31 -4.11 -21.32
CA LYS A 422 -1.42 -3.74 -22.20
C LYS A 422 -1.51 -2.22 -22.29
N PHE A 423 -1.88 -1.69 -23.45
CA PHE A 423 -2.14 -0.27 -23.63
C PHE A 423 -3.62 0.04 -23.40
N PHE A 424 -3.90 1.05 -22.59
CA PHE A 424 -5.25 1.48 -22.24
C PHE A 424 -5.50 2.90 -22.74
N ILE A 425 -6.58 3.10 -23.49
CA ILE A 425 -7.07 4.43 -23.87
C ILE A 425 -8.47 4.58 -23.31
N ASP A 426 -8.59 5.38 -22.25
CA ASP A 426 -9.85 5.68 -21.59
C ASP A 426 -10.48 6.97 -22.10
N CYS A 427 -11.78 6.91 -22.37
CA CYS A 427 -12.61 8.07 -22.62
C CYS A 427 -13.83 8.06 -21.70
N PHE A 428 -14.03 9.16 -20.97
CA PHE A 428 -15.15 9.34 -20.06
C PHE A 428 -16.11 10.44 -20.55
N GLY A 429 -17.40 10.20 -20.36
CA GLY A 429 -18.47 11.15 -20.61
C GLY A 429 -19.01 11.13 -22.04
N ARG A 430 -20.00 12.00 -22.29
CA ARG A 430 -20.74 12.08 -23.56
C ARG A 430 -19.85 12.48 -24.75
N SER A 431 -18.74 13.15 -24.50
CA SER A 431 -17.77 13.57 -25.52
C SER A 431 -17.04 12.41 -26.19
N CYS A 432 -17.17 11.19 -25.68
CA CYS A 432 -16.59 10.00 -26.30
C CYS A 432 -17.32 9.58 -27.56
N ASP A 433 -18.59 9.94 -27.71
CA ASP A 433 -19.32 9.62 -28.93
C ASP A 433 -18.88 10.53 -30.07
N GLY A 434 -18.37 9.92 -31.15
CA GLY A 434 -17.86 10.63 -32.32
C GLY A 434 -16.43 11.13 -32.19
N VAL A 435 -15.75 10.95 -31.05
CA VAL A 435 -14.36 11.40 -30.89
C VAL A 435 -13.45 10.70 -31.90
N ILE A 436 -12.53 11.47 -32.47
CA ILE A 436 -11.52 10.96 -33.40
C ILE A 436 -10.19 10.82 -32.64
N LEU A 437 -9.79 9.58 -32.43
CA LEU A 437 -8.50 9.23 -31.84
C LEU A 437 -7.47 9.00 -32.93
N GLN A 438 -6.25 9.48 -32.69
CA GLN A 438 -5.08 9.16 -33.48
C GLN A 438 -4.16 8.24 -32.67
N ILE A 439 -3.79 7.10 -33.25
CA ILE A 439 -2.92 6.10 -32.64
C ILE A 439 -1.79 5.79 -33.60
N THR A 440 -0.55 6.04 -33.19
CA THR A 440 0.64 5.65 -33.94
C THR A 440 1.24 4.40 -33.34
N THR A 441 1.54 3.40 -34.19
CA THR A 441 2.05 2.10 -33.77
C THR A 441 3.18 1.64 -34.70
N ALA A 442 4.18 0.97 -34.11
CA ALA A 442 5.23 0.29 -34.87
C ALA A 442 4.79 -1.08 -35.41
N ARG A 443 3.56 -1.51 -35.13
CA ARG A 443 3.01 -2.77 -35.63
C ARG A 443 2.26 -2.55 -36.94
N LEU A 444 2.83 -3.07 -38.01
CA LEU A 444 2.30 -2.95 -39.37
C LEU A 444 1.10 -3.86 -39.67
N LYS A 445 0.96 -4.98 -38.93
CA LYS A 445 -0.19 -5.90 -39.07
C LYS A 445 -1.40 -5.39 -38.27
N PRO A 446 -2.63 -5.80 -38.64
CA PRO A 446 -3.82 -5.49 -37.86
C PRO A 446 -3.66 -5.84 -36.38
N ILE A 447 -4.15 -4.97 -35.52
CA ILE A 447 -4.14 -5.10 -34.07
C ILE A 447 -5.56 -5.47 -33.63
N ARG A 448 -5.66 -6.51 -32.81
CA ARG A 448 -6.92 -6.92 -32.19
C ARG A 448 -7.10 -6.14 -30.90
N PHE A 449 -7.90 -5.09 -30.95
CA PHE A 449 -8.29 -4.33 -29.78
C PHE A 449 -9.49 -4.99 -29.09
N LEU A 450 -9.52 -4.89 -27.77
CA LEU A 450 -10.72 -5.09 -26.98
C LEU A 450 -11.32 -3.71 -26.72
N ILE A 451 -12.57 -3.50 -27.12
CA ILE A 451 -13.31 -2.28 -26.79
C ILE A 451 -14.34 -2.59 -25.72
N LEU A 452 -14.34 -1.80 -24.67
CA LEU A 452 -15.20 -1.96 -23.51
C LEU A 452 -16.03 -0.68 -23.34
N GLY A 453 -17.30 -0.85 -23.04
CA GLY A 453 -18.22 0.22 -22.69
C GLY A 453 -18.83 -0.05 -21.33
N SER A 454 -18.93 0.96 -20.48
CA SER A 454 -19.67 0.86 -19.23
C SER A 454 -20.73 1.94 -19.09
N LYS A 455 -21.83 1.60 -18.42
CA LYS A 455 -22.92 2.53 -18.09
C LYS A 455 -23.61 2.16 -16.78
N ALA A 456 -24.12 3.17 -16.10
CA ALA A 456 -25.08 3.03 -15.01
C ALA A 456 -26.50 3.40 -15.51
N PRO A 457 -27.58 2.89 -14.89
CA PRO A 457 -27.60 1.89 -13.82
C PRO A 457 -27.46 0.44 -14.34
N LEU A 458 -27.44 -0.52 -13.41
CA LEU A 458 -27.63 -1.94 -13.71
C LEU A 458 -29.02 -2.23 -14.31
N PRO A 459 -29.20 -3.32 -15.08
CA PRO A 459 -30.52 -3.70 -15.61
C PRO A 459 -31.48 -4.09 -14.47
N PRO A 460 -32.82 -4.01 -14.66
CA PRO A 460 -33.80 -4.35 -13.63
C PRO A 460 -33.65 -5.76 -13.04
N SER A 461 -33.08 -6.70 -13.80
CA SER A 461 -32.77 -8.06 -13.33
C SER A 461 -31.76 -8.10 -12.17
N ALA A 462 -30.99 -7.03 -11.96
CA ALA A 462 -30.08 -6.88 -10.83
C ALA A 462 -30.77 -6.66 -9.48
N ALA A 463 -32.07 -6.34 -9.46
CA ALA A 463 -32.77 -5.91 -8.25
C ALA A 463 -32.58 -6.88 -7.07
N ARG A 464 -32.59 -8.20 -7.33
CA ARG A 464 -32.34 -9.21 -6.28
C ARG A 464 -30.93 -9.20 -5.75
N LEU A 465 -29.92 -8.97 -6.59
CA LEU A 465 -28.52 -8.89 -6.17
C LEU A 465 -28.27 -7.62 -5.34
N LEU A 466 -28.83 -6.50 -5.79
CA LEU A 466 -28.78 -5.23 -5.06
C LEU A 466 -29.45 -5.35 -3.68
N ALA A 467 -30.65 -5.93 -3.62
CA ALA A 467 -31.36 -6.15 -2.36
C ALA A 467 -30.64 -7.15 -1.43
N GLY A 468 -29.94 -8.13 -2.00
CA GLY A 468 -29.16 -9.11 -1.25
C GLY A 468 -27.74 -8.66 -0.90
N ARG A 469 -27.35 -7.41 -1.19
CA ARG A 469 -26.03 -6.89 -0.81
C ARG A 469 -25.87 -6.97 0.72
N PRO A 470 -24.71 -7.40 1.24
CA PRO A 470 -24.48 -7.40 2.68
C PRO A 470 -24.67 -6.00 3.27
N ARG A 471 -25.18 -5.93 4.51
CA ARG A 471 -25.51 -4.66 5.18
C ARG A 471 -24.33 -3.67 5.24
N PHE A 472 -23.10 -4.16 5.42
CA PHE A 472 -21.89 -3.35 5.55
C PHE A 472 -21.00 -3.53 4.32
N ALA A 473 -21.58 -3.29 3.15
CA ALA A 473 -20.91 -3.41 1.87
C ALA A 473 -21.39 -2.32 0.89
N ARG A 474 -20.46 -1.76 0.11
CA ARG A 474 -20.74 -0.74 -0.90
C ARG A 474 -19.82 -0.85 -2.12
N PRO A 475 -20.23 -0.33 -3.30
CA PRO A 475 -19.33 -0.15 -4.42
C PRO A 475 -18.20 0.81 -4.01
N GLN A 476 -16.96 0.46 -4.38
CA GLN A 476 -15.76 1.24 -4.08
C GLN A 476 -14.81 1.14 -5.28
N TYR A 477 -14.18 2.25 -5.66
CA TYR A 477 -13.35 2.46 -6.87
C TYR A 477 -14.12 2.40 -8.19
N ASN A 478 -15.08 1.47 -8.30
CA ASN A 478 -16.06 1.46 -9.38
C ASN A 478 -17.47 1.41 -8.79
N ARG A 479 -18.41 1.95 -9.55
CA ARG A 479 -19.85 1.86 -9.29
C ARG A 479 -20.40 0.51 -9.74
N ASP A 480 -21.63 0.22 -9.33
CA ASP A 480 -22.40 -0.85 -9.95
C ASP A 480 -22.78 -0.45 -11.38
N GLU A 481 -22.50 -1.31 -12.36
CA GLU A 481 -22.59 -0.93 -13.77
C GLU A 481 -22.80 -2.10 -14.71
N SER A 482 -23.36 -1.79 -15.88
CA SER A 482 -23.41 -2.70 -17.01
C SER A 482 -22.17 -2.47 -17.87
N ILE A 483 -21.44 -3.54 -18.17
CA ILE A 483 -20.25 -3.55 -19.01
C ILE A 483 -20.57 -4.36 -20.26
N VAL A 484 -20.24 -3.82 -21.42
CA VAL A 484 -20.33 -4.53 -22.69
C VAL A 484 -19.01 -4.41 -23.41
N PHE A 485 -18.44 -5.54 -23.84
CA PHE A 485 -17.20 -5.53 -24.59
C PHE A 485 -17.33 -6.28 -25.91
N SER A 486 -16.47 -5.91 -26.86
CA SER A 486 -16.33 -6.61 -28.13
C SER A 486 -14.89 -6.49 -28.63
N GLN A 487 -14.57 -7.23 -29.69
CA GLN A 487 -13.25 -7.16 -30.31
C GLN A 487 -13.33 -6.50 -31.67
N VAL A 488 -12.33 -5.66 -31.95
CA VAL A 488 -12.21 -4.95 -33.22
C VAL A 488 -10.80 -5.15 -33.76
N ASN A 489 -10.69 -5.41 -35.06
CA ASN A 489 -9.40 -5.50 -35.74
C ASN A 489 -9.16 -4.22 -36.54
N LEU A 490 -8.04 -3.54 -36.28
CA LEU A 490 -7.67 -2.26 -36.90
C LEU A 490 -6.25 -2.29 -37.47
#